data_AF-A0A940ACB5-F1
#
_entry.id   AF-A0A940ACB5-F1
#
_cell.length_a   1.000
_cell.length_b   1.000
_cell.length_c   1.000
_cell.angle_alpha   90.00
_cell.angle_beta   90.00
_cell.angle_gamma   90.00
#
_symmetry.space_group_name_H-M   'P 1'
#
loop_
_entity.id
_entity.type
_entity.pdbx_description
1 polymer ?
#
loop_
_entity_poly.entity_id
_entity_poly.type
_entity_poly.pdbx_seq_one_letter_code
_entity_poly.pdbx_strand_id
1 'polypeptide(L)'
;MKRLFLPVLLVTCLFMVACGDADKAKESNISMSVTAELETLSDDSASEAPEVSEDKDDSELSDNDKIYDFAIECWKNRDIAPLYEYSSKDIQNLIDEDGFVKMFDHFVDTFGAITSVDEKEVAEAQGMQSYSTTVHFENADCPASFTFINGELGGISMLPTFTKNFTKEVSDTVKEDYFQINSDGYKLTAVFTYSGSDAQPTVLLINGSGPSDYNEATGLVAPFEEIARRLADRGINSLRMEKRTYRFGDKFKPTDDLDEEYFTDFGNAYKWLQNDSRVSDIYIVGHSLGAQIALEMSDEYKPAGLVFLNGTMRHLADVAYDQYVEADPANKAAYTQMFSAAKAVTAANVSGANYGGLTDYYWADYNDMDLEGDMKAVAIPVTIINCGADSQIYDADIDLFKTLIEGKDNCTFTLLPGINHFGYKSEGQNAYDTFKNREFATEIIDAIAGGIKK
;
A
#
# COMPACT_ATOMS: atom_id res chain seq x y z
N MET A 1 1.66 9.19 -36.54
CA MET A 1 0.73 9.10 -35.40
C MET A 1 1.53 8.56 -34.23
N LYS A 2 2.05 9.46 -33.40
CA LYS A 2 2.86 9.13 -32.22
C LYS A 2 1.89 8.92 -31.06
N ARG A 3 1.87 7.73 -30.46
CA ARG A 3 1.17 7.46 -29.19
C ARG A 3 2.16 7.82 -28.09
N LEU A 4 1.86 8.89 -27.36
CA LEU A 4 2.58 9.37 -26.19
C LEU A 4 1.87 8.71 -24.99
N PHE A 5 2.53 7.76 -24.32
CA PHE A 5 2.06 7.23 -23.04
C PHE A 5 2.60 8.15 -21.94
N LEU A 6 1.70 8.67 -21.11
CA LEU A 6 1.98 9.46 -19.91
C LEU A 6 1.72 8.53 -18.72
N PRO A 7 2.61 8.44 -17.71
CA PRO A 7 2.39 7.52 -16.59
C PRO A 7 1.24 8.06 -15.73
N VAL A 8 0.16 7.29 -15.70
CA VAL A 8 -0.94 7.42 -14.76
C VAL A 8 -0.49 6.84 -13.43
N LEU A 9 -0.43 7.68 -12.40
CA LEU A 9 -0.19 7.23 -11.03
C LEU A 9 -1.48 6.63 -10.49
N LEU A 10 -1.71 5.37 -10.81
CA LEU A 10 -2.63 4.50 -10.10
C LEU A 10 -1.76 3.51 -9.34
N VAL A 11 -2.01 3.31 -8.05
CA VAL A 11 -1.56 2.10 -7.36
C VAL A 11 -2.41 0.94 -7.90
N THR A 12 -2.20 0.60 -9.16
CA THR A 12 -2.51 -0.70 -9.73
C THR A 12 -1.20 -1.33 -10.12
N CYS A 13 -1.04 -2.58 -9.71
CA CYS A 13 -0.17 -3.52 -10.40
C CYS A 13 -0.60 -3.57 -11.88
N LEU A 14 0.07 -2.79 -12.74
CA LEU A 14 -0.16 -2.80 -14.18
C LEU A 14 0.48 -4.08 -14.77
N PHE A 15 -0.35 -5.03 -15.19
CA PHE A 15 0.05 -6.08 -16.15
C PHE A 15 -0.31 -5.61 -17.56
N MET A 16 0.68 -5.45 -18.45
CA MET A 16 0.41 -5.32 -19.88
C MET A 16 0.63 -6.64 -20.63
N VAL A 17 -0.44 -7.09 -21.29
CA VAL A 17 -0.44 -8.12 -22.32
C VAL A 17 0.18 -7.56 -23.60
N ALA A 18 1.16 -8.27 -24.16
CA ALA A 18 1.53 -8.16 -25.58
C ALA A 18 1.49 -9.55 -26.23
N CYS A 19 0.80 -9.63 -27.37
CA CYS A 19 0.58 -10.83 -28.18
C CYS A 19 1.86 -11.61 -28.53
N GLY A 20 1.81 -12.94 -28.39
CA GLY A 20 2.71 -13.85 -29.10
C GLY A 20 2.89 -15.19 -28.38
N ASP A 21 2.17 -16.20 -28.87
CA ASP A 21 2.36 -17.64 -28.63
C ASP A 21 2.21 -18.20 -27.21
N ALA A 22 1.10 -18.94 -27.05
CA ALA A 22 0.82 -19.84 -25.96
C ALA A 22 1.86 -20.96 -25.91
N ASP A 23 2.79 -20.90 -24.95
CA ASP A 23 3.34 -22.02 -24.18
C ASP A 23 4.62 -21.55 -23.47
N LYS A 24 4.45 -21.01 -22.26
CA LYS A 24 5.38 -20.95 -21.10
C LYS A 24 5.01 -19.79 -20.18
N ALA A 25 3.95 -19.97 -19.39
CA ALA A 25 3.66 -19.11 -18.25
C ALA A 25 4.34 -19.71 -17.01
N LYS A 26 5.42 -19.08 -16.55
CA LYS A 26 5.96 -19.19 -15.19
C LYS A 26 6.66 -17.88 -14.86
N GLU A 27 6.49 -17.48 -13.60
CA GLU A 27 7.07 -16.33 -12.89
C GLU A 27 6.17 -15.08 -12.86
N SER A 28 5.54 -14.95 -11.69
CA SER A 28 4.69 -13.87 -11.20
C SER A 28 5.30 -13.40 -9.87
N ASN A 29 5.83 -12.18 -9.81
CA ASN A 29 6.24 -11.54 -8.56
C ASN A 29 5.65 -10.13 -8.51
N ILE A 30 4.81 -9.86 -7.52
CA ILE A 30 4.30 -8.53 -7.18
C ILE A 30 5.30 -7.95 -6.16
N SER A 31 5.83 -6.77 -6.46
CA SER A 31 6.96 -6.17 -5.77
C SER A 31 6.56 -4.77 -5.27
N MET A 32 7.07 -4.31 -4.12
CA MET A 32 7.30 -2.88 -3.96
C MET A 32 8.40 -2.54 -4.97
N SER A 33 8.08 -1.90 -6.09
CA SER A 33 9.05 -1.47 -7.09
C SER A 33 9.04 0.04 -7.20
N VAL A 34 10.22 0.64 -7.11
CA VAL A 34 10.52 1.76 -8.00
C VAL A 34 11.01 1.13 -9.32
N THR A 35 10.53 1.54 -10.48
CA THR A 35 11.05 1.06 -11.78
C THR A 35 11.10 2.21 -12.76
N ALA A 36 12.24 2.38 -13.44
CA ALA A 36 12.36 3.23 -14.62
C ALA A 36 11.92 2.45 -15.88
N GLU A 37 11.17 3.07 -16.79
CA GLU A 37 10.86 2.45 -18.10
C GLU A 37 12.01 2.64 -19.09
N LEU A 38 12.36 1.58 -19.82
CA LEU A 38 13.42 1.57 -20.84
C LEU A 38 12.84 2.03 -22.19
N GLU A 39 13.13 3.26 -22.64
CA GLU A 39 12.81 3.69 -24.01
C GLU A 39 13.78 3.04 -25.02
N THR A 40 13.26 2.20 -25.93
CA THR A 40 14.03 1.71 -27.07
C THR A 40 14.22 2.82 -28.10
N LEU A 41 15.42 3.41 -28.17
CA LEU A 41 15.82 4.32 -29.24
C LEU A 41 16.16 3.52 -30.51
N SER A 42 15.48 3.85 -31.60
CA SER A 42 15.90 3.46 -32.96
C SER A 42 16.76 4.57 -33.55
N ASP A 43 17.89 4.13 -34.11
CA ASP A 43 18.93 4.90 -34.81
C ASP A 43 18.35 5.87 -35.86
N ASP A 44 18.68 7.17 -35.73
CA ASP A 44 19.15 7.99 -36.85
C ASP A 44 19.48 9.43 -36.38
N SER A 45 20.77 9.77 -36.37
CA SER A 45 21.35 10.99 -36.99
C SER A 45 22.62 11.44 -36.26
N ALA A 46 23.69 11.48 -37.03
CA ALA A 46 24.98 12.01 -36.63
C ALA A 46 24.93 13.55 -36.50
N SER A 47 25.42 14.09 -35.38
CA SER A 47 26.21 15.33 -35.38
C SER A 47 26.98 15.53 -34.06
N GLU A 48 28.29 15.61 -34.21
CA GLU A 48 29.31 16.33 -33.42
C GLU A 48 29.29 16.31 -31.88
N ALA A 49 30.31 15.67 -31.33
CA ALA A 49 30.69 15.68 -29.91
C ALA A 49 31.28 17.03 -29.47
N PRO A 50 30.95 17.53 -28.26
CA PRO A 50 31.80 18.45 -27.53
C PRO A 50 32.72 17.71 -26.54
N GLU A 51 33.88 18.32 -26.31
CA GLU A 51 35.06 17.83 -25.63
C GLU A 51 34.85 17.40 -24.16
N VAL A 52 35.55 16.33 -23.81
CA VAL A 52 35.73 15.78 -22.47
C VAL A 52 36.58 16.75 -21.63
N SER A 53 36.05 17.18 -20.48
CA SER A 53 36.87 17.71 -19.40
C SER A 53 37.18 16.60 -18.41
N GLU A 54 38.44 16.15 -18.41
CA GLU A 54 39.02 15.21 -17.46
C GLU A 54 39.08 15.81 -16.05
N ASP A 55 38.63 15.01 -15.08
CA ASP A 55 39.18 14.81 -13.72
C ASP A 55 38.04 14.55 -12.72
N LYS A 56 37.56 13.30 -12.70
CA LYS A 56 37.05 12.64 -11.51
C LYS A 56 37.69 11.25 -11.43
N ASP A 57 38.16 10.91 -10.24
CA ASP A 57 38.94 9.74 -9.88
C ASP A 57 38.24 8.42 -10.26
N ASP A 58 38.79 7.72 -11.27
CA ASP A 58 38.37 6.40 -11.77
C ASP A 58 38.79 5.28 -10.79
N SER A 59 38.07 5.14 -9.67
CA SER A 59 37.93 3.84 -9.00
C SER A 59 36.55 3.26 -9.28
N GLU A 60 36.40 2.86 -10.55
CA GLU A 60 35.20 2.39 -11.25
C GLU A 60 34.49 1.20 -10.58
N LEU A 61 33.30 1.43 -9.99
CA LEU A 61 32.25 0.41 -9.95
C LEU A 61 31.51 0.42 -11.30
N SER A 62 32.09 -0.17 -12.34
CA SER A 62 31.36 -0.50 -13.58
C SER A 62 31.28 -2.03 -13.75
N ASP A 63 30.30 -2.60 -13.05
CA ASP A 63 29.61 -3.87 -13.31
C ASP A 63 28.41 -3.88 -12.35
N ASN A 64 27.20 -4.17 -12.84
CA ASN A 64 26.00 -4.22 -11.99
C ASN A 64 26.17 -5.23 -10.84
N ASP A 65 26.94 -6.29 -11.07
CA ASP A 65 27.26 -7.31 -10.07
C ASP A 65 28.00 -6.74 -8.86
N LYS A 66 28.94 -5.82 -9.11
CA LYS A 66 29.70 -5.13 -8.07
C LYS A 66 28.86 -4.07 -7.36
N ILE A 67 27.98 -3.36 -8.07
CA ILE A 67 27.09 -2.37 -7.45
C ILE A 67 26.09 -3.09 -6.53
N TYR A 68 25.61 -4.27 -6.92
CA TYR A 68 24.81 -5.12 -6.04
C TYR A 68 25.59 -5.54 -4.78
N ASP A 69 26.82 -6.06 -4.92
CA ASP A 69 27.63 -6.47 -3.77
C ASP A 69 27.91 -5.27 -2.84
N PHE A 70 28.22 -4.12 -3.43
CA PHE A 70 28.37 -2.84 -2.74
C PHE A 70 27.09 -2.43 -1.99
N ALA A 71 25.91 -2.54 -2.61
CA ALA A 71 24.62 -2.24 -1.98
C ALA A 71 24.39 -3.09 -0.72
N ILE A 72 24.69 -4.39 -0.80
CA ILE A 72 24.58 -5.31 0.36
C ILE A 72 25.59 -4.95 1.45
N GLU A 73 26.82 -4.58 1.10
CA GLU A 73 27.83 -4.13 2.07
C GLU A 73 27.43 -2.81 2.75
N CYS A 74 26.99 -1.83 1.98
CA CYS A 74 26.43 -0.56 2.47
C CYS A 74 25.28 -0.81 3.44
N TRP A 75 24.35 -1.71 3.11
CA TRP A 75 23.22 -2.01 3.98
C TRP A 75 23.64 -2.67 5.30
N LYS A 76 24.55 -3.65 5.24
CA LYS A 76 25.13 -4.28 6.45
C LYS A 76 25.81 -3.28 7.36
N ASN A 77 26.47 -2.27 6.78
CA ASN A 77 27.23 -1.27 7.51
C ASN A 77 26.40 -0.03 7.92
N ARG A 78 25.12 0.04 7.53
CA ARG A 78 24.27 1.24 7.63
C ARG A 78 24.92 2.49 7.00
N ASP A 79 25.62 2.28 5.88
CA ASP A 79 26.28 3.32 5.11
C ASP A 79 25.69 3.36 3.70
N ILE A 80 24.38 3.64 3.62
CA ILE A 80 23.57 3.54 2.40
C ILE A 80 23.72 4.75 1.48
N ALA A 81 24.09 5.92 2.02
CA ALA A 81 24.14 7.16 1.24
C ALA A 81 24.95 7.04 -0.07
N PRO A 82 26.12 6.40 -0.10
CA PRO A 82 26.88 6.21 -1.35
C PRO A 82 26.15 5.44 -2.44
N LEU A 83 25.22 4.53 -2.10
CA LEU A 83 24.45 3.76 -3.08
C LEU A 83 23.51 4.66 -3.90
N TYR A 84 23.08 5.78 -3.33
CA TYR A 84 22.14 6.70 -3.99
C TYR A 84 22.70 7.28 -5.29
N GLU A 85 24.02 7.43 -5.42
CA GLU A 85 24.67 7.91 -6.64
C GLU A 85 24.45 6.99 -7.85
N TYR A 86 24.19 5.70 -7.61
CA TYR A 86 23.92 4.69 -8.65
C TYR A 86 22.42 4.60 -9.02
N SER A 87 21.57 5.34 -8.32
CA SER A 87 20.12 5.31 -8.54
C SER A 87 19.75 6.02 -9.84
N SER A 88 18.80 5.44 -10.58
CA SER A 88 18.30 6.03 -11.81
C SER A 88 17.66 7.40 -11.57
N LYS A 89 17.52 8.19 -12.64
CA LYS A 89 16.88 9.51 -12.52
C LYS A 89 15.45 9.43 -11.99
N ASP A 90 14.75 8.34 -12.27
CA ASP A 90 13.39 8.11 -11.79
C ASP A 90 13.35 7.89 -10.28
N ILE A 91 14.26 7.08 -9.72
CA ILE A 91 14.42 6.99 -8.26
C ILE A 91 14.72 8.37 -7.67
N GLN A 92 15.69 9.10 -8.23
CA GLN A 92 16.09 10.41 -7.69
C GLN A 92 14.98 11.48 -7.76
N ASN A 93 14.01 11.33 -8.67
CA ASN A 93 12.85 12.22 -8.74
C ASN A 93 11.77 11.87 -7.70
N LEU A 94 11.74 10.61 -7.25
CA LEU A 94 10.78 10.09 -6.27
C LEU A 94 11.23 10.32 -4.83
N ILE A 95 12.52 10.14 -4.57
CA ILE A 95 13.10 10.08 -3.24
C ILE A 95 14.45 10.78 -3.23
N ASP A 96 14.67 11.65 -2.25
CA ASP A 96 15.99 12.25 -2.02
C ASP A 96 16.92 11.29 -1.27
N GLU A 97 18.20 11.62 -1.19
CA GLU A 97 19.21 10.78 -0.54
C GLU A 97 18.85 10.44 0.91
N ASP A 98 18.39 11.41 1.69
CA ASP A 98 17.97 11.20 3.09
C ASP A 98 16.78 10.23 3.18
N GLY A 99 15.78 10.40 2.32
CA GLY A 99 14.69 9.45 2.22
C GLY A 99 15.15 8.05 1.85
N PHE A 100 16.09 7.94 0.93
CA PHE A 100 16.65 6.66 0.46
C PHE A 100 17.40 5.95 1.59
N VAL A 101 18.24 6.67 2.33
CA VAL A 101 18.91 6.12 3.53
C VAL A 101 17.87 5.66 4.56
N LYS A 102 16.88 6.50 4.88
CA LYS A 102 15.81 6.17 5.84
C LYS A 102 15.02 4.92 5.45
N MET A 103 14.79 4.70 4.15
CA MET A 103 14.11 3.51 3.66
C MET A 103 14.86 2.23 4.07
N PHE A 104 16.18 2.19 3.88
CA PHE A 104 17.00 1.03 4.26
C PHE A 104 17.22 0.91 5.76
N ASP A 105 17.43 2.04 6.44
CA ASP A 105 17.60 2.09 7.89
C ASP A 105 16.35 1.60 8.63
N HIS A 106 15.15 1.91 8.12
CA HIS A 106 13.89 1.44 8.67
C HIS A 106 13.86 -0.09 8.79
N PHE A 107 14.42 -0.83 7.83
CA PHE A 107 14.49 -2.29 7.91
C PHE A 107 15.37 -2.74 9.07
N VAL A 108 16.56 -2.16 9.23
CA VAL A 108 17.46 -2.53 10.33
C VAL A 108 16.84 -2.15 11.69
N ASP A 109 16.22 -0.98 11.77
CA ASP A 109 15.61 -0.50 13.00
C ASP A 109 14.35 -1.30 13.39
N THR A 110 13.64 -1.89 12.43
CA THR A 110 12.41 -2.66 12.67
C THR A 110 12.69 -4.17 12.82
N PHE A 111 13.55 -4.73 11.99
CA PHE A 111 13.79 -6.18 11.93
C PHE A 111 15.05 -6.63 12.69
N GLY A 112 15.88 -5.69 13.14
CA GLY A 112 17.15 -5.94 13.84
C GLY A 112 18.35 -5.91 12.89
N ALA A 113 19.54 -6.29 13.36
CA ALA A 113 20.73 -6.33 12.51
C ALA A 113 20.64 -7.40 11.41
N ILE A 114 21.30 -7.17 10.28
CA ILE A 114 21.49 -8.21 9.25
C ILE A 114 22.44 -9.27 9.80
N THR A 115 21.97 -10.51 9.84
CA THR A 115 22.72 -11.67 10.37
C THR A 115 23.42 -12.46 9.27
N SER A 116 22.76 -12.62 8.11
CA SER A 116 23.33 -13.25 6.92
C SER A 116 22.57 -12.80 5.66
N VAL A 117 23.14 -13.06 4.50
CA VAL A 117 22.52 -12.83 3.19
C VAL A 117 22.76 -14.09 2.36
N ASP A 118 21.71 -14.60 1.74
CA ASP A 118 21.78 -15.77 0.88
C ASP A 118 22.57 -15.49 -0.40
N GLU A 119 22.97 -16.55 -1.11
CA GLU A 119 23.60 -16.43 -2.42
C GLU A 119 22.67 -15.66 -3.39
N LYS A 120 23.25 -14.77 -4.20
CA LYS A 120 22.49 -13.96 -5.14
C LYS A 120 22.07 -14.79 -6.35
N GLU A 121 20.82 -14.63 -6.76
CA GLU A 121 20.29 -15.13 -8.03
C GLU A 121 20.25 -13.99 -9.04
N VAL A 122 20.70 -14.25 -10.27
CA VAL A 122 20.75 -13.24 -11.34
C VAL A 122 19.78 -13.63 -12.44
N ALA A 123 18.92 -12.69 -12.82
CA ALA A 123 18.02 -12.81 -13.95
C ALA A 123 18.24 -11.64 -14.93
N GLU A 124 18.16 -11.93 -16.23
CA GLU A 124 18.23 -10.91 -17.27
C GLU A 124 17.04 -11.08 -18.20
N ALA A 125 16.25 -10.01 -18.36
CA ALA A 125 15.10 -10.00 -19.24
C ALA A 125 14.85 -8.58 -19.75
N GLN A 126 14.59 -8.44 -21.06
CA GLN A 126 14.18 -7.18 -21.70
C GLN A 126 15.11 -5.99 -21.42
N GLY A 127 16.43 -6.23 -21.31
CA GLY A 127 17.42 -5.18 -21.04
C GLY A 127 17.51 -4.76 -19.56
N MET A 128 16.80 -5.45 -18.68
CA MET A 128 16.91 -5.31 -17.23
C MET A 128 17.72 -6.48 -16.67
N GLN A 129 18.56 -6.19 -15.67
CA GLN A 129 19.28 -7.20 -14.92
C GLN A 129 18.88 -7.11 -13.45
N SER A 130 18.31 -8.19 -12.91
CA SER A 130 17.83 -8.25 -11.54
C SER A 130 18.68 -9.20 -10.71
N TYR A 131 19.04 -8.73 -9.52
CA TYR A 131 19.78 -9.48 -8.51
C TYR A 131 18.86 -9.70 -7.30
N SER A 132 18.52 -10.96 -7.05
CA SER A 132 17.60 -11.35 -5.98
C SER A 132 18.35 -12.12 -4.88
N THR A 133 17.99 -11.90 -3.62
CA THR A 133 18.51 -12.66 -2.47
C THR A 133 17.49 -12.64 -1.33
N THR A 134 17.69 -13.48 -0.31
CA THR A 134 17.05 -13.30 0.99
C THR A 134 18.05 -12.68 1.96
N VAL A 135 17.70 -11.52 2.51
CA VAL A 135 18.42 -10.88 3.60
C VAL A 135 17.82 -11.34 4.92
N HIS A 136 18.63 -11.97 5.77
CA HIS A 136 18.21 -12.48 7.06
C HIS A 136 18.52 -11.47 8.17
N PHE A 137 17.48 -10.97 8.81
CA PHE A 137 17.55 -10.10 9.98
C PHE A 137 17.39 -10.91 11.27
N GLU A 138 17.67 -10.29 12.41
CA GLU A 138 17.49 -10.94 13.73
C GLU A 138 16.06 -11.46 13.94
N ASN A 139 15.06 -10.75 13.43
CA ASN A 139 13.64 -11.04 13.65
C ASN A 139 12.83 -11.28 12.37
N ALA A 140 13.43 -11.22 11.18
CA ALA A 140 12.71 -11.38 9.92
C ALA A 140 13.58 -11.94 8.79
N ASP A 141 12.92 -12.54 7.80
CA ASP A 141 13.51 -12.86 6.51
C ASP A 141 12.96 -11.89 5.46
N CYS A 142 13.83 -11.32 4.64
CA CYS A 142 13.46 -10.34 3.63
C CYS A 142 14.00 -10.73 2.26
N PRO A 143 13.19 -11.41 1.43
CA PRO A 143 13.37 -11.40 -0.01
C PRO A 143 13.57 -9.98 -0.51
N ALA A 144 14.70 -9.74 -1.17
CA ALA A 144 15.10 -8.46 -1.72
C ALA A 144 15.57 -8.62 -3.17
N SER A 145 15.24 -7.65 -4.03
CA SER A 145 15.67 -7.61 -5.42
C SER A 145 16.15 -6.22 -5.79
N PHE A 146 17.29 -6.14 -6.49
CA PHE A 146 17.85 -4.91 -7.06
C PHE A 146 17.86 -5.05 -8.58
N THR A 147 17.12 -4.19 -9.26
CA THR A 147 16.96 -4.23 -10.72
C THR A 147 17.71 -3.06 -11.33
N PHE A 148 18.63 -3.40 -12.24
CA PHE A 148 19.42 -2.46 -13.00
C PHE A 148 18.86 -2.30 -14.41
N ILE A 149 18.77 -1.06 -14.86
CA ILE A 149 18.18 -0.64 -16.14
C ILE A 149 19.20 0.27 -16.79
N ASN A 150 19.76 -0.13 -17.93
CA ASN A 150 20.87 0.58 -18.59
C ASN A 150 22.09 0.86 -17.69
N GLY A 151 22.35 -0.02 -16.71
CA GLY A 151 23.47 0.12 -15.77
C GLY A 151 23.19 1.00 -14.55
N GLU A 152 21.99 1.59 -14.43
CA GLU A 152 21.56 2.35 -13.25
C GLU A 152 20.64 1.50 -12.39
N LEU A 153 20.68 1.67 -11.07
CA LEU A 153 19.72 1.05 -10.15
C LEU A 153 18.34 1.66 -10.43
N GLY A 154 17.54 0.95 -11.21
CA GLY A 154 16.21 1.38 -11.63
C GLY A 154 15.12 0.92 -10.68
N GLY A 155 15.39 -0.10 -9.86
CA GLY A 155 14.42 -0.60 -8.91
C GLY A 155 14.94 -1.42 -7.75
N ILE A 156 14.18 -1.37 -6.66
CA ILE A 156 14.47 -2.06 -5.40
C ILE A 156 13.15 -2.62 -4.89
N SER A 157 13.13 -3.90 -4.55
CA SER A 157 12.01 -4.54 -3.86
C SER A 157 12.46 -5.24 -2.61
N MET A 158 11.67 -5.13 -1.55
CA MET A 158 11.93 -5.72 -0.24
C MET A 158 10.59 -6.15 0.38
N LEU A 159 10.44 -7.43 0.72
CA LEU A 159 9.20 -8.00 1.24
C LEU A 159 9.48 -8.78 2.53
N PRO A 160 9.61 -8.12 3.69
CA PRO A 160 10.01 -8.75 4.93
C PRO A 160 8.90 -9.63 5.53
N THR A 161 9.26 -10.61 6.34
CA THR A 161 8.33 -11.40 7.15
C THR A 161 8.93 -11.70 8.50
N PHE A 162 8.24 -11.37 9.59
CA PHE A 162 8.74 -11.71 10.92
C PHE A 162 8.82 -13.21 11.13
N THR A 163 9.95 -13.65 11.68
CA THR A 163 10.21 -15.05 12.05
C THR A 163 10.05 -15.28 13.55
N LYS A 164 9.92 -14.20 14.33
CA LYS A 164 9.81 -14.22 15.79
C LYS A 164 8.76 -13.21 16.25
N ASN A 165 8.15 -13.52 17.39
CA ASN A 165 7.34 -12.54 18.12
C ASN A 165 8.26 -11.74 19.04
N PHE A 166 8.14 -10.42 19.04
CA PHE A 166 8.91 -9.54 19.91
C PHE A 166 8.18 -8.22 20.12
N THR A 167 8.65 -7.43 21.09
CA THR A 167 8.13 -6.10 21.38
C THR A 167 9.22 -5.06 21.13
N LYS A 168 8.89 -3.97 20.42
CA LYS A 168 9.75 -2.79 20.26
C LYS A 168 9.18 -1.63 21.06
N GLU A 169 10.05 -0.94 21.80
CA GLU A 169 9.72 0.34 22.40
C GLU A 169 9.90 1.42 21.32
N VAL A 170 8.83 2.15 21.02
CA VAL A 170 8.84 3.20 19.99
C VAL A 170 9.08 4.58 20.61
N SER A 171 8.46 4.83 21.76
CA SER A 171 8.63 6.02 22.58
C SER A 171 8.63 5.61 24.06
N ASP A 172 8.74 6.58 24.98
CA ASP A 172 8.73 6.30 26.42
C ASP A 172 7.48 5.55 26.91
N THR A 173 6.37 5.63 26.15
CA THR A 173 5.06 5.07 26.53
C THR A 173 4.46 4.12 25.51
N VAL A 174 4.94 4.11 24.26
CA VAL A 174 4.36 3.31 23.17
C VAL A 174 5.19 2.09 22.86
N LYS A 175 4.49 0.96 22.78
CA LYS A 175 5.04 -0.35 22.47
C LYS A 175 4.37 -0.92 21.23
N GLU A 176 5.14 -1.68 20.46
CA GLU A 176 4.65 -2.45 19.32
C GLU A 176 5.02 -3.91 19.51
N ASP A 177 4.01 -4.79 19.62
CA ASP A 177 4.19 -6.22 19.55
C ASP A 177 4.09 -6.66 18.09
N TYR A 178 5.16 -7.26 17.57
CA TYR A 178 5.22 -7.82 16.22
C TYR A 178 5.04 -9.34 16.30
N PHE A 179 4.19 -9.88 15.43
CA PHE A 179 3.88 -11.30 15.40
C PHE A 179 3.24 -11.69 14.06
N GLN A 180 2.88 -12.96 13.92
CA GLN A 180 2.13 -13.47 12.77
C GLN A 180 0.74 -13.96 13.19
N ILE A 181 -0.28 -13.61 12.40
CA ILE A 181 -1.62 -14.19 12.46
C ILE A 181 -1.71 -15.27 11.39
N ASN A 182 -2.15 -16.47 11.79
CA ASN A 182 -2.44 -17.54 10.82
C ASN A 182 -3.85 -17.36 10.29
N SER A 183 -3.99 -17.37 8.96
CA SER A 183 -5.24 -17.29 8.24
C SER A 183 -5.20 -18.27 7.08
N ASP A 184 -5.94 -19.38 7.17
CA ASP A 184 -5.98 -20.46 6.17
C ASP A 184 -4.61 -20.98 5.70
N GLY A 185 -3.64 -21.02 6.63
CA GLY A 185 -2.28 -21.47 6.36
C GLY A 185 -1.35 -20.37 5.82
N TYR A 186 -1.87 -19.18 5.54
CA TYR A 186 -1.07 -17.97 5.35
C TYR A 186 -0.67 -17.39 6.71
N LYS A 187 0.61 -17.02 6.84
CA LYS A 187 1.15 -16.36 8.03
C LYS A 187 1.34 -14.89 7.72
N LEU A 188 0.39 -14.07 8.17
CA LEU A 188 0.35 -12.65 7.91
C LEU A 188 0.98 -11.90 9.07
N THR A 189 1.93 -11.03 8.75
CA THR A 189 2.54 -10.12 9.71
C THR A 189 1.51 -9.17 10.28
N ALA A 190 1.48 -9.08 11.62
CA ALA A 190 0.64 -8.17 12.36
C ALA A 190 1.46 -7.38 13.40
N VAL A 191 1.00 -6.16 13.66
CA VAL A 191 1.59 -5.24 14.64
C VAL A 191 0.50 -4.72 15.56
N PHE A 192 0.63 -5.01 16.86
CA PHE A 192 -0.23 -4.46 17.89
C PHE A 192 0.48 -3.31 18.61
N THR A 193 -0.01 -2.09 18.41
CA THR A 193 0.53 -0.86 18.97
C THR A 193 -0.31 -0.42 20.17
N TYR A 194 0.31 -0.20 21.34
CA TYR A 194 -0.39 0.10 22.59
C TYR A 194 0.43 0.97 23.54
N SER A 195 -0.22 1.55 24.53
CA SER A 195 0.45 2.19 25.68
C SER A 195 -0.04 1.62 27.01
N GLY A 196 0.89 1.39 27.93
CA GLY A 196 0.59 0.80 29.24
C GLY A 196 0.15 -0.67 29.18
N SER A 197 -0.52 -1.13 30.23
CA SER A 197 -0.97 -2.54 30.38
C SER A 197 -2.48 -2.67 30.65
N ASP A 198 -3.17 -1.55 30.82
CA ASP A 198 -4.61 -1.55 31.09
C ASP A 198 -5.40 -1.82 29.81
N ALA A 199 -6.61 -2.36 29.94
CA ALA A 199 -7.51 -2.53 28.81
C ALA A 199 -7.91 -1.16 28.26
N GLN A 200 -7.73 -0.95 26.96
CA GLN A 200 -8.07 0.30 26.27
C GLN A 200 -8.96 0.02 25.04
N PRO A 201 -9.74 1.01 24.60
CA PRO A 201 -10.38 0.96 23.29
C PRO A 201 -9.32 0.69 22.22
N THR A 202 -9.65 -0.19 21.28
CA THR A 202 -8.70 -0.65 20.28
C THR A 202 -9.30 -0.54 18.89
N VAL A 203 -8.53 -0.03 17.94
CA VAL A 203 -8.91 0.01 16.52
C VAL A 203 -8.28 -1.14 15.75
N LEU A 204 -9.07 -1.83 14.94
CA LEU A 204 -8.58 -2.64 13.83
C LEU A 204 -8.47 -1.73 12.61
N LEU A 205 -7.27 -1.54 12.07
CA LEU A 205 -7.06 -0.76 10.84
C LEU A 205 -7.17 -1.67 9.61
N ILE A 206 -8.08 -1.35 8.69
CA ILE A 206 -8.30 -2.07 7.43
C ILE A 206 -7.81 -1.20 6.27
N ASN A 207 -6.85 -1.72 5.51
CA ASN A 207 -6.24 -1.04 4.36
C ASN A 207 -7.25 -0.75 3.24
N GLY A 208 -6.88 0.17 2.36
CA GLY A 208 -7.53 0.43 1.08
C GLY A 208 -7.32 -0.68 0.05
N SER A 209 -7.55 -0.34 -1.22
CA SER A 209 -7.51 -1.26 -2.36
C SER A 209 -6.08 -1.69 -2.73
N GLY A 210 -5.96 -2.90 -3.27
CA GLY A 210 -4.71 -3.43 -3.81
C GLY A 210 -3.74 -3.94 -2.73
N PRO A 211 -2.65 -4.62 -3.11
CA PRO A 211 -1.72 -5.20 -2.15
C PRO A 211 -1.16 -4.15 -1.16
N SER A 212 -1.21 -4.42 0.14
CA SER A 212 -0.72 -3.48 1.17
C SER A 212 -0.04 -4.23 2.33
N ASP A 213 1.05 -3.64 2.81
CA ASP A 213 1.67 -4.07 4.07
C ASP A 213 0.81 -3.62 5.28
N TYR A 214 1.25 -3.99 6.48
CA TYR A 214 0.58 -3.60 7.74
C TYR A 214 0.66 -2.08 8.03
N ASN A 215 1.50 -1.32 7.32
CA ASN A 215 1.63 0.12 7.48
C ASN A 215 0.78 0.92 6.48
N GLU A 216 0.14 0.24 5.52
CA GLU A 216 -0.40 0.86 4.31
C GLU A 216 0.64 1.76 3.61
N ALA A 217 1.88 1.30 3.59
CA ALA A 217 2.99 2.08 3.11
C ALA A 217 2.88 2.30 1.61
N THR A 218 2.95 3.56 1.20
CA THR A 218 3.04 3.96 -0.20
C THR A 218 4.29 4.81 -0.34
N GLY A 219 5.23 4.41 -1.19
CA GLY A 219 6.53 5.08 -1.27
C GLY A 219 7.20 5.16 0.11
N LEU A 220 7.34 6.37 0.63
CA LEU A 220 8.00 6.64 1.91
C LEU A 220 7.07 7.09 3.03
N VAL A 221 5.77 7.04 2.79
CA VAL A 221 4.75 7.34 3.80
C VAL A 221 4.16 6.05 4.33
N ALA A 222 3.90 6.01 5.64
CA ALA A 222 3.38 4.85 6.37
C ALA A 222 2.20 5.30 7.26
N PRO A 223 1.03 5.63 6.67
CA PRO A 223 -0.07 6.29 7.37
C PRO A 223 -0.60 5.49 8.56
N PHE A 224 -0.68 4.15 8.47
CA PHE A 224 -1.14 3.36 9.60
C PHE A 224 -0.15 3.34 10.77
N GLU A 225 1.16 3.53 10.50
CA GLU A 225 2.18 3.62 11.56
C GLU A 225 2.02 4.92 12.35
N GLU A 226 1.84 6.02 11.63
CA GLU A 226 1.54 7.33 12.23
C GLU A 226 0.23 7.29 13.05
N ILE A 227 -0.82 6.67 12.50
CA ILE A 227 -2.11 6.54 13.19
C ILE A 227 -1.95 5.73 14.48
N ALA A 228 -1.39 4.52 14.38
CA ALA A 228 -1.30 3.61 15.52
C ALA A 228 -0.49 4.18 16.68
N ARG A 229 0.67 4.77 16.40
CA ARG A 229 1.55 5.34 17.43
C ARG A 229 0.91 6.55 18.12
N ARG A 230 0.32 7.46 17.35
CA ARG A 230 -0.31 8.68 17.88
C ARG A 230 -1.65 8.41 18.58
N LEU A 231 -2.33 7.31 18.25
CA LEU A 231 -3.50 6.83 18.99
C LEU A 231 -3.09 6.18 20.31
N ALA A 232 -2.00 5.39 20.32
CA ALA A 232 -1.48 4.78 21.54
C ALA A 232 -1.10 5.84 22.59
N ASP A 233 -0.49 6.96 22.17
CA ASP A 233 -0.23 8.13 23.04
C ASP A 233 -1.51 8.76 23.62
N ARG A 234 -2.66 8.54 22.96
CA ARG A 234 -3.98 8.99 23.43
C ARG A 234 -4.73 7.88 24.19
N GLY A 235 -4.10 6.75 24.51
CA GLY A 235 -4.75 5.63 25.20
C GLY A 235 -5.74 4.87 24.33
N ILE A 236 -5.48 4.78 23.02
CA ILE A 236 -6.23 3.96 22.08
C ILE A 236 -5.25 3.01 21.41
N ASN A 237 -5.44 1.70 21.58
CA ASN A 237 -4.55 0.71 20.97
C ASN A 237 -4.92 0.50 19.49
N SER A 238 -4.04 -0.13 18.72
CA SER A 238 -4.29 -0.43 17.31
C SER A 238 -3.74 -1.79 16.91
N LEU A 239 -4.50 -2.56 16.13
CA LEU A 239 -3.99 -3.72 15.41
C LEU A 239 -3.95 -3.41 13.91
N ARG A 240 -2.82 -3.75 13.31
CA ARG A 240 -2.54 -3.60 11.89
C ARG A 240 -1.98 -4.89 11.34
N MET A 241 -2.29 -5.22 10.10
CA MET A 241 -1.88 -6.48 9.49
C MET A 241 -1.67 -6.30 7.99
N GLU A 242 -0.68 -7.01 7.43
CA GLU A 242 -0.49 -7.03 5.98
C GLU A 242 -1.58 -7.87 5.31
N LYS A 243 -1.95 -7.51 4.08
CA LYS A 243 -2.87 -8.33 3.30
C LYS A 243 -2.14 -9.52 2.69
N ARG A 244 -2.83 -10.66 2.56
CA ARG A 244 -2.26 -11.82 1.85
C ARG A 244 -1.87 -11.50 0.41
N THR A 245 -2.54 -10.55 -0.24
CA THR A 245 -2.22 -10.08 -1.59
C THR A 245 -0.87 -9.36 -1.67
N TYR A 246 -0.38 -8.78 -0.57
CA TYR A 246 0.95 -8.17 -0.50
C TYR A 246 2.06 -9.19 -0.48
N ARG A 247 1.96 -10.19 0.41
CA ARG A 247 3.05 -11.16 0.63
C ARG A 247 2.94 -12.40 -0.25
N PHE A 248 1.72 -12.85 -0.51
CA PHE A 248 1.40 -14.10 -1.19
C PHE A 248 0.58 -13.86 -2.45
N GLY A 249 0.76 -12.71 -3.10
CA GLY A 249 0.01 -12.34 -4.31
C GLY A 249 0.20 -13.33 -5.47
N ASP A 250 1.33 -14.03 -5.53
CA ASP A 250 1.59 -15.13 -6.48
C ASP A 250 0.68 -16.36 -6.26
N LYS A 251 0.15 -16.51 -5.04
CA LYS A 251 -0.77 -17.58 -4.65
C LYS A 251 -2.23 -17.15 -4.67
N PHE A 252 -2.50 -15.85 -4.83
CA PHE A 252 -3.85 -15.31 -4.97
C PHE A 252 -4.40 -15.71 -6.33
N LYS A 253 -5.46 -16.52 -6.34
CA LYS A 253 -5.99 -17.13 -7.56
C LYS A 253 -6.95 -16.17 -8.25
N PRO A 254 -7.17 -16.32 -9.56
CA PRO A 254 -8.20 -15.54 -10.27
C PRO A 254 -9.62 -15.72 -9.73
N THR A 255 -9.87 -16.80 -8.99
CA THR A 255 -11.16 -17.13 -8.36
C THR A 255 -11.28 -16.63 -6.93
N ASP A 256 -10.19 -16.14 -6.33
CA ASP A 256 -10.22 -15.57 -4.98
C ASP A 256 -10.84 -14.14 -5.07
N ASP A 257 -11.57 -13.73 -4.04
CA ASP A 257 -12.39 -12.50 -4.03
C ASP A 257 -12.23 -11.69 -2.72
N LEU A 258 -13.25 -10.95 -2.27
CA LEU A 258 -13.16 -10.15 -1.05
C LEU A 258 -13.05 -11.02 0.19
N ASP A 259 -13.55 -12.26 0.17
CA ASP A 259 -13.43 -13.18 1.30
C ASP A 259 -11.96 -13.44 1.61
N GLU A 260 -11.17 -13.78 0.60
CA GLU A 260 -9.74 -13.98 0.76
C GLU A 260 -8.97 -12.67 0.94
N GLU A 261 -9.28 -11.60 0.20
CA GLU A 261 -8.52 -10.35 0.30
C GLU A 261 -8.75 -9.65 1.66
N TYR A 262 -9.97 -9.73 2.20
CA TYR A 262 -10.37 -8.98 3.38
C TYR A 262 -11.04 -9.81 4.47
N PHE A 263 -12.22 -10.39 4.22
CA PHE A 263 -13.11 -10.81 5.32
C PHE A 263 -12.54 -11.93 6.18
N THR A 264 -11.89 -12.91 5.55
CA THR A 264 -11.25 -14.02 6.26
C THR A 264 -10.08 -13.54 7.11
N ASP A 265 -9.20 -12.72 6.53
CA ASP A 265 -7.98 -12.23 7.17
C ASP A 265 -8.28 -11.26 8.30
N PHE A 266 -9.04 -10.20 8.03
CA PHE A 266 -9.40 -9.22 9.04
C PHE A 266 -10.39 -9.79 10.07
N GLY A 267 -11.20 -10.78 9.71
CA GLY A 267 -12.02 -11.54 10.67
C GLY A 267 -11.16 -12.31 11.69
N ASN A 268 -10.05 -12.91 11.25
CA ASN A 268 -9.08 -13.54 12.15
C ASN A 268 -8.34 -12.51 13.03
N ALA A 269 -8.01 -11.34 12.48
CA ALA A 269 -7.45 -10.21 13.25
C ALA A 269 -8.44 -9.69 14.31
N TYR A 270 -9.73 -9.57 13.97
CA TYR A 270 -10.78 -9.18 14.91
C TYR A 270 -10.92 -10.20 16.04
N LYS A 271 -10.94 -11.50 15.72
CA LYS A 271 -10.98 -12.58 16.72
C LYS A 271 -9.75 -12.57 17.63
N TRP A 272 -8.58 -12.22 17.11
CA TRP A 272 -7.38 -12.04 17.94
C TRP A 272 -7.59 -10.92 18.96
N LEU A 273 -8.11 -9.76 18.54
CA LEU A 273 -8.43 -8.64 19.43
C LEU A 273 -9.42 -9.02 20.53
N GLN A 274 -10.46 -9.81 20.21
CA GLN A 274 -11.44 -10.26 21.20
C GLN A 274 -10.83 -11.10 22.34
N ASN A 275 -9.65 -11.66 22.13
CA ASN A 275 -8.98 -12.54 23.09
C ASN A 275 -7.77 -11.88 23.79
N ASP A 276 -7.42 -10.63 23.45
CA ASP A 276 -6.32 -9.92 24.09
C ASP A 276 -6.83 -9.11 25.29
N SER A 277 -6.24 -9.33 26.48
CA SER A 277 -6.68 -8.69 27.72
C SER A 277 -6.45 -7.16 27.77
N ARG A 278 -5.69 -6.61 26.83
CA ARG A 278 -5.43 -5.17 26.71
C ARG A 278 -6.50 -4.45 25.89
N VAL A 279 -7.52 -5.17 25.42
CA VAL A 279 -8.62 -4.64 24.60
C VAL A 279 -9.88 -4.52 25.45
N SER A 280 -10.44 -3.32 25.57
CA SER A 280 -11.75 -3.11 26.22
C SER A 280 -12.91 -3.22 25.23
N ASP A 281 -12.78 -2.55 24.09
CA ASP A 281 -13.77 -2.43 23.04
C ASP A 281 -13.03 -2.40 21.69
N ILE A 282 -13.65 -2.97 20.67
CA ILE A 282 -13.09 -3.01 19.31
C ILE A 282 -13.86 -2.06 18.42
N TYR A 283 -13.13 -1.14 17.80
CA TYR A 283 -13.55 -0.27 16.73
C TYR A 283 -12.90 -0.72 15.43
N ILE A 284 -13.51 -0.45 14.28
CA ILE A 284 -12.90 -0.71 12.99
C ILE A 284 -12.67 0.63 12.28
N VAL A 285 -11.44 0.89 11.88
CA VAL A 285 -11.08 2.04 11.04
C VAL A 285 -10.78 1.50 9.64
N GLY A 286 -11.65 1.83 8.69
CA GLY A 286 -11.45 1.47 7.29
C GLY A 286 -10.91 2.65 6.49
N HIS A 287 -9.77 2.47 5.83
CA HIS A 287 -9.20 3.47 4.92
C HIS A 287 -9.63 3.21 3.47
N SER A 288 -10.06 4.23 2.74
CA SER A 288 -10.44 4.10 1.32
C SER A 288 -11.46 2.97 1.10
N LEU A 289 -11.18 1.97 0.25
CA LEU A 289 -12.02 0.78 0.08
C LEU A 289 -12.28 0.03 1.41
N GLY A 290 -11.32 0.05 2.33
CA GLY A 290 -11.45 -0.54 3.66
C GLY A 290 -12.62 0.03 4.47
N ALA A 291 -13.14 1.21 4.15
CA ALA A 291 -14.37 1.73 4.76
C ALA A 291 -15.62 0.93 4.38
N GLN A 292 -15.71 0.46 3.14
CA GLN A 292 -16.80 -0.39 2.66
C GLN A 292 -16.71 -1.77 3.32
N ILE A 293 -15.49 -2.32 3.37
CA ILE A 293 -15.19 -3.57 4.07
C ILE A 293 -15.54 -3.49 5.56
N ALA A 294 -15.18 -2.40 6.22
CA ALA A 294 -15.49 -2.19 7.64
C ALA A 294 -17.00 -2.13 7.91
N LEU A 295 -17.78 -1.56 6.98
CA LEU A 295 -19.24 -1.54 7.06
C LEU A 295 -19.80 -2.96 6.94
N GLU A 296 -19.40 -3.70 5.92
CA GLU A 296 -19.84 -5.09 5.69
C GLU A 296 -19.51 -6.00 6.89
N MET A 297 -18.27 -5.93 7.38
CA MET A 297 -17.84 -6.69 8.56
C MET A 297 -18.64 -6.36 9.83
N SER A 298 -19.25 -5.17 9.90
CA SER A 298 -19.92 -4.73 11.12
C SER A 298 -21.17 -5.54 11.47
N ASP A 299 -21.81 -6.16 10.47
CA ASP A 299 -22.99 -6.99 10.64
C ASP A 299 -22.67 -8.30 11.37
N GLU A 300 -21.54 -8.94 11.02
CA GLU A 300 -21.07 -10.15 11.69
C GLU A 300 -20.44 -9.84 13.05
N TYR A 301 -19.49 -8.90 13.10
CA TYR A 301 -18.60 -8.72 14.25
C TYR A 301 -19.10 -7.73 15.29
N LYS A 302 -20.02 -6.82 14.93
CA LYS A 302 -20.67 -5.85 15.82
C LYS A 302 -19.67 -5.02 16.65
N PRO A 303 -18.72 -4.29 16.01
CA PRO A 303 -17.80 -3.42 16.71
C PRO A 303 -18.52 -2.32 17.49
N ALA A 304 -17.83 -1.74 18.47
CA ALA A 304 -18.33 -0.63 19.28
C ALA A 304 -18.55 0.66 18.46
N GLY A 305 -17.94 0.75 17.28
CA GLY A 305 -18.17 1.79 16.28
C GLY A 305 -17.26 1.62 15.07
N LEU A 306 -17.57 2.38 14.02
CA LEU A 306 -16.81 2.43 12.78
C LEU A 306 -16.19 3.81 12.58
N VAL A 307 -15.02 3.85 11.97
CA VAL A 307 -14.41 5.08 11.46
C VAL A 307 -14.06 4.88 9.99
N PHE A 308 -14.60 5.73 9.11
CA PHE A 308 -14.26 5.73 7.69
C PHE A 308 -13.29 6.86 7.43
N LEU A 309 -12.04 6.51 7.11
CA LEU A 309 -10.98 7.46 6.79
C LEU A 309 -10.80 7.50 5.27
N ASN A 310 -11.10 8.64 4.66
CA ASN A 310 -11.01 8.84 3.21
C ASN A 310 -11.71 7.73 2.40
N GLY A 311 -12.81 7.19 2.95
CA GLY A 311 -13.65 6.19 2.29
C GLY A 311 -14.78 6.81 1.47
N THR A 312 -15.63 5.94 0.91
CA THR A 312 -16.84 6.28 0.15
C THR A 312 -17.85 5.13 0.19
N MET A 313 -19.13 5.43 -0.02
CA MET A 313 -20.19 4.42 -0.30
C MET A 313 -20.59 4.38 -1.77
N ARG A 314 -19.90 5.12 -2.65
CA ARG A 314 -20.05 4.95 -4.09
C ARG A 314 -19.49 3.60 -4.50
N HIS A 315 -20.10 3.01 -5.52
CA HIS A 315 -19.66 1.75 -6.10
C HIS A 315 -18.21 1.87 -6.60
N LEU A 316 -17.35 0.90 -6.26
CA LEU A 316 -15.92 0.91 -6.56
C LEU A 316 -15.64 1.14 -8.05
N ALA A 317 -16.39 0.48 -8.94
CA ALA A 317 -16.30 0.71 -10.38
C ALA A 317 -16.54 2.17 -10.83
N ASP A 318 -17.39 2.94 -10.14
CA ASP A 318 -17.61 4.36 -10.48
C ASP A 318 -16.44 5.23 -10.01
N VAL A 319 -15.90 4.94 -8.82
CA VAL A 319 -14.71 5.62 -8.27
C VAL A 319 -13.48 5.32 -9.12
N ALA A 320 -13.26 4.04 -9.45
CA ALA A 320 -12.19 3.60 -10.33
C ALA A 320 -12.32 4.22 -11.73
N TYR A 321 -13.52 4.30 -12.29
CA TYR A 321 -13.75 4.99 -13.56
C TYR A 321 -13.30 6.46 -13.52
N ASP A 322 -13.65 7.22 -12.46
CA ASP A 322 -13.26 8.62 -12.33
C ASP A 322 -11.73 8.76 -12.25
N GLN A 323 -11.07 7.95 -11.42
CA GLN A 323 -9.61 7.96 -11.26
C GLN A 323 -8.89 7.60 -12.57
N TYR A 324 -9.36 6.58 -13.30
CA TYR A 324 -8.76 6.17 -14.57
C TYR A 324 -8.95 7.24 -15.66
N VAL A 325 -10.11 7.89 -15.72
CA VAL A 325 -10.38 8.95 -16.70
C VAL A 325 -9.62 10.21 -16.39
N GLU A 326 -9.46 10.57 -15.12
CA GLU A 326 -8.67 11.73 -14.72
C GLU A 326 -7.21 11.56 -15.11
N ALA A 327 -6.67 10.38 -14.86
CA ALA A 327 -5.28 10.10 -15.14
C ALA A 327 -5.01 9.88 -16.63
N ASP A 328 -5.92 9.22 -17.36
CA ASP A 328 -5.83 9.01 -18.80
C ASP A 328 -7.13 9.39 -19.54
N PRO A 329 -7.37 10.70 -19.76
CA PRO A 329 -8.58 11.18 -20.40
C PRO A 329 -8.77 10.68 -21.84
N ALA A 330 -7.69 10.25 -22.51
CA ALA A 330 -7.72 9.82 -23.90
C ALA A 330 -8.44 8.48 -24.09
N ASN A 331 -8.47 7.62 -23.06
CA ASN A 331 -9.09 6.30 -23.12
C ASN A 331 -10.45 6.22 -22.43
N LYS A 332 -11.08 7.36 -22.14
CA LYS A 332 -12.39 7.46 -21.47
C LYS A 332 -13.45 6.48 -21.98
N ALA A 333 -13.60 6.32 -23.30
CA ALA A 333 -14.59 5.41 -23.87
C ALA A 333 -14.34 3.93 -23.51
N ALA A 334 -13.06 3.52 -23.44
CA ALA A 334 -12.68 2.18 -23.03
C ALA A 334 -12.97 1.96 -21.54
N TYR A 335 -12.66 2.94 -20.68
CA TYR A 335 -12.96 2.88 -19.25
C TYR A 335 -14.46 2.85 -18.98
N THR A 336 -15.27 3.64 -19.72
CA THR A 336 -16.73 3.55 -19.64
C THR A 336 -17.22 2.13 -19.92
N GLN A 337 -16.72 1.49 -20.99
CA GLN A 337 -17.12 0.12 -21.33
C GLN A 337 -16.66 -0.88 -20.26
N MET A 338 -15.41 -0.78 -19.82
CA MET A 338 -14.81 -1.68 -18.83
C MET A 338 -15.56 -1.67 -17.50
N PHE A 339 -15.76 -0.49 -16.91
CA PHE A 339 -16.39 -0.39 -15.60
C PHE A 339 -17.92 -0.58 -15.66
N SER A 340 -18.56 -0.30 -16.80
CA SER A 340 -19.96 -0.73 -17.01
C SER A 340 -20.10 -2.25 -17.06
N ALA A 341 -19.13 -2.95 -17.65
CA ALA A 341 -19.10 -4.40 -17.66
C ALA A 341 -18.86 -4.95 -16.25
N ALA A 342 -17.91 -4.39 -15.50
CA ALA A 342 -17.63 -4.75 -14.11
C ALA A 342 -18.89 -4.68 -13.22
N LYS A 343 -19.67 -3.60 -13.31
CA LYS A 343 -20.94 -3.43 -12.56
C LYS A 343 -22.04 -4.40 -12.96
N ALA A 344 -21.94 -5.03 -14.13
CA ALA A 344 -22.93 -6.00 -14.62
C ALA A 344 -22.53 -7.46 -14.32
N VAL A 345 -21.38 -7.67 -13.68
CA VAL A 345 -20.92 -9.00 -13.29
C VAL A 345 -21.78 -9.54 -12.15
N THR A 346 -22.06 -10.84 -12.21
CA THR A 346 -22.80 -11.61 -11.20
C THR A 346 -22.18 -13.00 -11.09
N ALA A 347 -22.42 -13.72 -10.00
CA ALA A 347 -21.95 -15.10 -9.85
C ALA A 347 -22.38 -16.04 -11.01
N ALA A 348 -23.44 -15.70 -11.74
CA ALA A 348 -23.94 -16.49 -12.87
C ALA A 348 -23.17 -16.28 -14.18
N ASN A 349 -22.37 -15.21 -14.32
CA ASN A 349 -21.69 -14.85 -15.57
C ASN A 349 -20.16 -14.73 -15.46
N VAL A 350 -19.58 -15.10 -14.32
CA VAL A 350 -18.13 -15.14 -14.12
C VAL A 350 -17.44 -16.12 -15.07
N SER A 351 -16.24 -15.75 -15.49
CA SER A 351 -15.47 -16.45 -16.54
C SER A 351 -13.96 -16.36 -16.33
N GLY A 352 -13.48 -15.58 -15.36
CA GLY A 352 -12.09 -15.19 -15.18
C GLY A 352 -11.68 -13.94 -15.98
N ALA A 353 -12.65 -13.17 -16.50
CA ALA A 353 -12.36 -11.91 -17.16
C ALA A 353 -11.80 -10.87 -16.18
N ASN A 354 -11.01 -9.91 -16.67
CA ASN A 354 -10.42 -8.86 -15.85
C ASN A 354 -10.99 -7.49 -16.22
N TYR A 355 -11.37 -6.71 -15.21
CA TYR A 355 -11.81 -5.32 -15.35
C TYR A 355 -11.06 -4.47 -14.32
N GLY A 356 -10.22 -3.55 -14.80
CA GLY A 356 -9.48 -2.61 -13.97
C GLY A 356 -8.45 -3.25 -13.04
N GLY A 357 -7.93 -4.43 -13.39
CA GLY A 357 -6.98 -5.18 -12.56
C GLY A 357 -7.64 -6.26 -11.69
N LEU A 358 -8.96 -6.24 -11.52
CA LEU A 358 -9.71 -7.19 -10.71
C LEU A 358 -10.46 -8.22 -11.59
N THR A 359 -10.60 -9.45 -11.10
CA THR A 359 -11.31 -10.50 -11.84
C THR A 359 -12.83 -10.35 -11.72
N ASP A 360 -13.57 -10.96 -12.64
CA ASP A 360 -15.03 -11.01 -12.56
C ASP A 360 -15.53 -11.85 -11.37
N TYR A 361 -14.73 -12.75 -10.79
CA TYR A 361 -15.06 -13.36 -9.49
C TYR A 361 -15.10 -12.32 -8.38
N TYR A 362 -14.06 -11.49 -8.28
CA TYR A 362 -14.02 -10.38 -7.33
C TYR A 362 -15.17 -9.39 -7.52
N TRP A 363 -15.48 -9.02 -8.78
CA TRP A 363 -16.60 -8.11 -9.05
C TRP A 363 -17.96 -8.75 -8.74
N ALA A 364 -18.14 -10.05 -8.96
CA ALA A 364 -19.40 -10.73 -8.64
C ALA A 364 -19.70 -10.66 -7.14
N ASP A 365 -18.67 -10.90 -6.32
CA ASP A 365 -18.74 -10.82 -4.88
C ASP A 365 -18.94 -9.38 -4.40
N TYR A 366 -18.12 -8.44 -4.90
CA TYR A 366 -18.27 -7.01 -4.59
C TYR A 366 -19.68 -6.46 -4.91
N ASN A 367 -20.25 -6.86 -6.06
CA ASN A 367 -21.55 -6.37 -6.52
C ASN A 367 -22.73 -6.93 -5.68
N ASP A 368 -22.51 -7.91 -4.80
CA ASP A 368 -23.55 -8.46 -3.92
C ASP A 368 -23.76 -7.60 -2.65
N MET A 369 -22.79 -6.74 -2.30
CA MET A 369 -22.90 -5.83 -1.15
C MET A 369 -23.92 -4.70 -1.39
N ASP A 370 -24.79 -4.41 -0.40
CA ASP A 370 -25.75 -3.28 -0.44
C ASP A 370 -25.25 -2.09 0.41
N LEU A 371 -24.07 -1.57 0.07
CA LEU A 371 -23.38 -0.53 0.85
C LEU A 371 -24.26 0.68 1.22
N GLU A 372 -25.12 1.14 0.31
CA GLU A 372 -26.05 2.22 0.61
C GLU A 372 -27.17 1.80 1.57
N GLY A 373 -27.72 0.60 1.39
CA GLY A 373 -28.72 0.01 2.28
C GLY A 373 -28.15 -0.22 3.67
N ASP A 374 -26.96 -0.78 3.76
CA ASP A 374 -26.27 -1.10 5.01
C ASP A 374 -25.88 0.17 5.75
N MET A 375 -25.37 1.19 5.03
CA MET A 375 -25.09 2.49 5.64
C MET A 375 -26.36 3.19 6.16
N LYS A 376 -27.51 3.03 5.48
CA LYS A 376 -28.80 3.53 6.00
C LYS A 376 -29.26 2.73 7.22
N ALA A 377 -29.02 1.42 7.24
CA ALA A 377 -29.44 0.52 8.31
C ALA A 377 -28.53 0.55 9.55
N VAL A 378 -27.27 0.99 9.41
CA VAL A 378 -26.26 0.94 10.46
C VAL A 378 -26.74 1.60 11.76
N ALA A 379 -26.67 0.85 12.85
CA ALA A 379 -27.16 1.25 14.17
C ALA A 379 -26.03 1.58 15.16
N ILE A 380 -24.83 1.04 14.93
CA ILE A 380 -23.64 1.38 15.72
C ILE A 380 -23.12 2.78 15.35
N PRO A 381 -22.33 3.44 16.22
CA PRO A 381 -21.73 4.73 15.91
C PRO A 381 -20.83 4.68 14.67
N VAL A 382 -20.91 5.69 13.80
CA VAL A 382 -20.05 5.83 12.61
C VAL A 382 -19.44 7.23 12.55
N THR A 383 -18.11 7.31 12.46
CA THR A 383 -17.39 8.57 12.24
C THR A 383 -16.77 8.59 10.86
N ILE A 384 -17.20 9.52 10.01
CA ILE A 384 -16.74 9.70 8.64
C ILE A 384 -15.77 10.88 8.60
N ILE A 385 -14.57 10.64 8.08
CA ILE A 385 -13.49 11.61 7.97
C ILE A 385 -13.03 11.59 6.51
N ASN A 386 -13.34 12.65 5.75
CA ASN A 386 -12.77 12.86 4.43
C ASN A 386 -11.78 14.04 4.45
N CYS A 387 -10.79 14.00 3.57
CA CYS A 387 -9.76 15.03 3.45
C CYS A 387 -9.97 15.87 2.18
N GLY A 388 -9.73 17.18 2.29
CA GLY A 388 -10.08 18.15 1.24
C GLY A 388 -9.02 18.38 0.17
N ALA A 389 -7.80 17.84 0.34
CA ALA A 389 -6.78 17.76 -0.71
C ALA A 389 -6.58 16.31 -1.18
N ASP A 390 -7.60 15.47 -0.97
CA ASP A 390 -7.68 14.11 -1.48
C ASP A 390 -7.94 14.13 -3.00
N SER A 391 -7.18 13.32 -3.75
CA SER A 391 -7.29 13.19 -5.21
C SER A 391 -7.90 11.85 -5.64
N GLN A 392 -8.40 11.06 -4.71
CA GLN A 392 -9.01 9.75 -4.94
C GLN A 392 -10.49 9.71 -4.52
N ILE A 393 -10.90 10.65 -3.67
CA ILE A 393 -12.28 10.86 -3.22
C ILE A 393 -12.81 12.18 -3.78
N TYR A 394 -14.00 12.15 -4.38
CA TYR A 394 -14.59 13.27 -5.10
C TYR A 394 -15.79 13.87 -4.36
N ASP A 395 -16.26 15.05 -4.80
CA ASP A 395 -17.44 15.71 -4.23
C ASP A 395 -18.68 14.79 -4.21
N ALA A 396 -18.84 13.93 -5.22
CA ALA A 396 -19.94 12.97 -5.29
C ALA A 396 -19.91 11.93 -4.16
N ASP A 397 -18.72 11.53 -3.70
CA ASP A 397 -18.52 10.61 -2.58
C ASP A 397 -18.94 11.28 -1.25
N ILE A 398 -18.48 12.51 -1.06
CA ILE A 398 -18.80 13.33 0.12
C ILE A 398 -20.31 13.62 0.19
N ASP A 399 -20.92 13.99 -0.93
CA ASP A 399 -22.35 14.32 -0.98
C ASP A 399 -23.24 13.07 -0.80
N LEU A 400 -22.78 11.91 -1.28
CA LEU A 400 -23.45 10.64 -0.99
C LEU A 400 -23.46 10.38 0.52
N PHE A 401 -22.33 10.50 1.22
CA PHE A 401 -22.32 10.31 2.67
C PHE A 401 -23.28 11.23 3.39
N LYS A 402 -23.27 12.54 3.09
CA LYS A 402 -24.21 13.51 3.70
C LYS A 402 -25.66 13.08 3.50
N THR A 403 -25.98 12.55 2.33
CA THR A 403 -27.32 12.05 2.01
C THR A 403 -27.66 10.79 2.82
N LEU A 404 -26.74 9.82 2.87
CA LEU A 404 -26.96 8.53 3.57
C LEU A 404 -27.12 8.70 5.09
N ILE A 405 -26.46 9.69 5.68
CA ILE A 405 -26.50 9.95 7.13
C ILE A 405 -27.52 11.00 7.55
N GLU A 406 -28.30 11.56 6.62
CA GLU A 406 -29.27 12.61 6.95
C GLU A 406 -30.25 12.14 8.03
N GLY A 407 -30.31 12.88 9.14
CA GLY A 407 -31.18 12.54 10.28
C GLY A 407 -30.67 11.42 11.18
N LYS A 408 -29.49 10.85 10.94
CA LYS A 408 -28.85 9.86 11.82
C LYS A 408 -28.05 10.56 12.92
N ASP A 409 -28.39 10.29 14.18
CA ASP A 409 -27.69 10.82 15.37
C ASP A 409 -26.49 9.97 15.79
N ASN A 410 -26.40 8.74 15.30
CA ASN A 410 -25.27 7.83 15.48
C ASN A 410 -24.14 8.05 14.46
N CYS A 411 -24.29 9.00 13.52
CA CYS A 411 -23.29 9.25 12.47
C CYS A 411 -22.73 10.68 12.59
N THR A 412 -21.42 10.83 12.42
CA THR A 412 -20.74 12.14 12.36
C THR A 412 -19.91 12.25 11.10
N PHE A 413 -19.94 13.40 10.43
CA PHE A 413 -19.13 13.67 9.23
C PHE A 413 -18.19 14.85 9.45
N THR A 414 -16.92 14.68 9.07
CA THR A 414 -15.88 15.72 9.13
C THR A 414 -15.13 15.78 7.80
N LEU A 415 -14.98 16.99 7.25
CA LEU A 415 -14.11 17.27 6.10
C LEU A 415 -12.91 18.10 6.55
N LEU A 416 -11.70 17.54 6.43
CA LEU A 416 -10.45 18.17 6.88
C LEU A 416 -9.70 18.81 5.71
N PRO A 417 -9.54 20.15 5.63
CA PRO A 417 -8.89 20.81 4.50
C PRO A 417 -7.37 20.63 4.51
N GLY A 418 -6.74 20.65 3.32
CA GLY A 418 -5.28 20.67 3.18
C GLY A 418 -4.57 19.37 3.57
N ILE A 419 -5.29 18.25 3.55
CA ILE A 419 -4.78 16.91 3.85
C ILE A 419 -5.08 16.03 2.63
N ASN A 420 -4.13 15.21 2.23
CA ASN A 420 -4.27 14.29 1.10
C ASN A 420 -4.95 12.97 1.50
N HIS A 421 -5.06 12.06 0.53
CA HIS A 421 -5.67 10.74 0.73
C HIS A 421 -5.00 9.90 1.83
N PHE A 422 -3.68 10.00 2.00
CA PHE A 422 -2.93 9.22 2.99
C PHE A 422 -2.78 9.93 4.34
N GLY A 423 -3.44 11.08 4.54
CA GLY A 423 -3.43 11.79 5.81
C GLY A 423 -2.24 12.71 6.06
N TYR A 424 -1.49 13.05 5.02
CA TYR A 424 -0.38 13.99 5.09
C TYR A 424 -0.81 15.38 4.63
N LYS A 425 -0.21 16.41 5.22
CA LYS A 425 -0.44 17.80 4.80
C LYS A 425 -0.03 17.99 3.34
N SER A 426 -0.90 18.62 2.57
CA SER A 426 -0.66 18.90 1.17
C SER A 426 -1.12 20.31 0.81
N GLU A 427 -0.26 21.05 0.12
CA GLU A 427 -0.56 22.38 -0.42
C GLU A 427 -1.22 22.31 -1.82
N GLY A 428 -1.40 21.10 -2.35
CA GLY A 428 -2.16 20.82 -3.58
C GLY A 428 -1.34 20.76 -4.88
N GLN A 429 -1.84 19.89 -5.78
CA GLN A 429 -1.56 19.69 -7.21
C GLN A 429 -0.60 18.59 -7.68
N ASN A 430 0.13 17.89 -6.82
CA ASN A 430 0.81 16.67 -7.29
C ASN A 430 0.89 15.57 -6.24
N ALA A 431 0.52 14.34 -6.62
CA ALA A 431 0.71 13.14 -5.81
C ALA A 431 2.18 12.98 -5.37
N TYR A 432 3.15 13.46 -6.17
CA TYR A 432 4.58 13.47 -5.83
C TYR A 432 4.92 14.35 -4.61
N ASP A 433 4.15 15.40 -4.31
CA ASP A 433 4.44 16.28 -3.18
C ASP A 433 4.17 15.60 -1.83
N THR A 434 3.32 14.57 -1.82
CA THR A 434 3.08 13.69 -0.66
C THR A 434 4.37 13.04 -0.14
N PHE A 435 5.30 12.71 -1.04
CA PHE A 435 6.57 12.08 -0.66
C PHE A 435 7.63 13.09 -0.20
N LYS A 436 7.45 14.37 -0.53
CA LYS A 436 8.35 15.47 -0.15
C LYS A 436 8.03 16.05 1.22
N ASN A 437 6.74 16.29 1.49
CA ASN A 437 6.29 16.86 2.77
C ASN A 437 5.59 15.79 3.61
N ARG A 438 6.39 15.03 4.37
CA ARG A 438 5.94 13.93 5.24
C ARG A 438 5.32 14.41 6.56
N GLU A 439 4.65 15.54 6.58
CA GLU A 439 3.96 16.02 7.78
C GLU A 439 2.61 15.31 7.92
N PHE A 440 2.54 14.28 8.77
CA PHE A 440 1.28 13.61 9.07
C PHE A 440 0.35 14.53 9.88
N ALA A 441 -0.90 14.65 9.44
CA ALA A 441 -1.85 15.59 10.00
C ALA A 441 -2.39 15.09 11.36
N THR A 442 -2.13 15.85 12.42
CA THR A 442 -2.61 15.49 13.77
C THR A 442 -4.14 15.58 13.88
N GLU A 443 -4.79 16.38 13.03
CA GLU A 443 -6.24 16.51 12.96
C GLU A 443 -6.94 15.20 12.61
N ILE A 444 -6.30 14.31 11.83
CA ILE A 444 -6.84 12.96 11.58
C ILE A 444 -6.90 12.18 12.88
N ILE A 445 -5.84 12.24 13.69
CA ILE A 445 -5.80 11.49 14.94
C ILE A 445 -6.84 12.02 15.92
N ASP A 446 -7.01 13.34 15.99
CA ASP A 446 -8.03 13.96 16.83
C ASP A 446 -9.44 13.58 16.38
N ALA A 447 -9.69 13.53 15.07
CA ALA A 447 -10.98 13.11 14.52
C ALA A 447 -11.26 11.61 14.78
N ILE A 448 -10.29 10.72 14.58
CA ILE A 448 -10.42 9.29 14.89
C ILE A 448 -10.67 9.11 16.40
N ALA A 449 -9.84 9.72 17.25
CA ALA A 449 -9.97 9.60 18.70
C ALA A 449 -11.28 10.20 19.22
N GLY A 450 -11.82 11.23 18.57
CA GLY A 450 -13.12 11.83 18.90
C GLY A 450 -14.31 10.90 18.61
N GLY A 451 -14.17 9.97 17.67
CA GLY A 451 -15.18 8.95 17.36
C GLY A 451 -15.16 7.74 18.31
N ILE A 452 -14.11 7.60 19.12
CA ILE A 452 -13.88 6.45 20.00
C ILE A 452 -14.25 6.84 21.44
N LYS A 453 -15.11 6.04 22.08
CA LYS A 453 -15.48 6.25 23.48
C LYS A 453 -14.40 5.62 24.36
N LYS A 454 -13.90 6.38 25.33
CA LYS A 454 -12.89 5.96 26.30
C LYS A 454 -13.51 5.65 27.65
#